data_AF-A0A4P5Y6F6-F1
#
_entry.id   AF-A0A4P5Y6F6-F1
#
_cell.length_a   1.000
_cell.length_b   1.000
_cell.length_c   1.000
_cell.angle_alpha   90.00
_cell.angle_beta   90.00
_cell.angle_gamma   90.00
#
_symmetry.space_group_name_H-M   'P 1'
#
loop_
_entity.id
_entity.type
_entity.pdbx_description
1 polymer ?
#
loop_
_entity_poly.entity_id
_entity_poly.type
_entity_poly.pdbx_seq_one_letter_code
_entity_poly.pdbx_strand_id
1 'polypeptide(L)' 'MPDESRVLITWLTADGEEHEERWPSVERFRAWALAERLDGSFTASVEDEDGDYQFIERGRISPS' A
#
# COMPACT_ATOMS: atom_id res chain seq x y z
N MET A 1 -13.77 14.50 13.95
CA MET A 1 -12.74 13.45 14.12
C MET A 1 -11.85 13.59 12.90
N PRO A 2 -10.56 13.93 13.02
CA PRO A 2 -9.69 13.99 11.85
C PRO A 2 -9.72 12.61 11.19
N ASP A 3 -9.95 12.59 9.88
CA ASP A 3 -10.06 11.35 9.10
C ASP A 3 -8.82 10.51 9.38
N GLU A 4 -9.05 9.28 9.80
CA GLU A 4 -8.01 8.30 10.12
C GLU A 4 -7.03 8.26 8.95
N SER A 5 -5.80 8.77 9.11
CA SER A 5 -4.82 8.95 8.03
C SER A 5 -4.70 7.69 7.17
N ARG A 6 -5.39 7.67 6.03
CA ARG A 6 -5.44 6.50 5.14
C ARG A 6 -4.21 6.53 4.26
N VAL A 7 -3.46 5.44 4.29
CA VAL A 7 -2.28 5.26 3.44
C VAL A 7 -2.74 4.82 2.06
N LEU A 8 -2.39 5.57 1.03
CA LEU A 8 -2.53 5.14 -0.35
C LEU A 8 -1.46 4.08 -0.63
N ILE A 9 -1.88 2.87 -0.94
CA ILE A 9 -1.00 1.80 -1.35
C ILE A 9 -1.18 1.57 -2.85
N THR A 10 -0.09 1.69 -3.60
CA THR A 10 -0.03 1.29 -5.00
C THR A 10 0.84 0.05 -5.11
N TRP A 11 0.34 -1.05 -5.66
CA TRP A 11 1.11 -2.28 -5.82
C TRP A 11 1.04 -2.82 -7.24
N LEU A 12 2.18 -3.36 -7.69
CA LEU A 12 2.36 -4.02 -8.97
C LEU A 12 2.49 -5.52 -8.73
N THR A 13 1.57 -6.31 -9.26
CA THR A 13 1.62 -7.78 -9.19
C THR A 13 2.73 -8.32 -10.10
N ALA A 14 3.15 -9.57 -9.88
CA ALA A 14 4.11 -10.25 -10.75
C ALA A 14 3.61 -10.42 -12.20
N ASP A 15 2.30 -10.36 -12.43
CA ASP A 15 1.69 -10.38 -13.77
C ASP A 15 1.85 -9.02 -14.49
N GLY A 16 2.21 -7.96 -13.76
CA GLY A 16 2.34 -6.61 -14.27
C GLY A 16 1.07 -5.76 -14.11
N GLU A 17 0.11 -6.22 -13.31
CA GLU A 17 -1.09 -5.44 -12.99
C GLU A 17 -0.80 -4.45 -11.86
N GLU A 18 -1.05 -3.17 -12.11
CA GLU A 18 -0.96 -2.12 -11.11
C GLU A 18 -2.33 -1.90 -10.47
N HIS A 19 -2.35 -1.87 -9.14
CA HIS A 19 -3.52 -1.63 -8.32
C HIS A 19 -3.23 -0.50 -7.35
N GLU A 20 -4.26 0.30 -7.07
CA GLU A 20 -4.19 1.40 -6.13
C GLU A 20 -5.39 1.31 -5.17
N GLU A 21 -5.13 1.31 -3.86
CA GLU A 21 -6.18 1.26 -2.85
C GLU A 21 -5.76 1.98 -1.56
N ARG A 22 -6.74 2.53 -0.84
CA ARG A 22 -6.52 3.22 0.43
C ARG A 22 -6.66 2.24 1.59
N TRP A 23 -5.61 2.14 2.40
CA TRP A 23 -5.53 1.24 3.54
C TRP A 23 -5.39 2.01 4.86
N PRO A 24 -5.86 1.45 5.99
CA PRO A 24 -5.67 2.07 7.29
C PRO A 24 -4.19 2.12 7.73
N SER A 25 -3.35 1.19 7.26
CA SER A 25 -1.90 1.16 7.52
C SER A 25 -1.19 0.20 6.55
N VAL A 26 0.11 0.40 6.34
CA VAL A 26 0.94 -0.51 5.52
C VAL A 26 0.98 -1.93 6.09
N GLU A 27 1.00 -2.08 7.42
CA GLU A 27 0.99 -3.39 8.08
C GLU A 27 -0.27 -4.21 7.77
N ARG A 28 -1.43 -3.54 7.72
CA ARG A 28 -2.71 -4.16 7.35
C ARG A 28 -2.69 -4.63 5.89
N PHE A 29 -2.17 -3.80 4.99
CA PHE A 29 -1.97 -4.17 3.59
C PHE A 29 -1.05 -5.38 3.46
N ARG A 30 0.13 -5.35 4.11
CA ARG A 30 1.08 -6.47 4.07
C ARG A 30 0.46 -7.78 4.57
N ALA A 31 -0.28 -7.74 5.68
CA ALA A 31 -0.94 -8.92 6.22
C ALA A 31 -1.98 -9.50 5.24
N TRP A 32 -2.78 -8.64 4.60
CA TRP A 32 -3.71 -9.05 3.55
C TRP A 32 -2.99 -9.61 2.33
N ALA A 33 -1.96 -8.91 1.82
CA ALA A 33 -1.23 -9.34 0.63
C ALA A 33 -0.53 -10.70 0.82
N LEU A 34 -0.02 -10.96 2.03
CA LEU A 34 0.51 -12.27 2.39
C LEU A 34 -0.59 -13.35 2.45
N ALA A 35 -1.78 -13.03 2.98
CA ALA A 35 -2.92 -13.95 3.03
C ALA A 35 -3.43 -14.31 1.64
N GLU A 36 -3.47 -13.34 0.72
CA GLU A 36 -3.83 -13.53 -0.70
C GLU A 36 -2.72 -14.19 -1.53
N ARG A 37 -1.54 -14.42 -0.93
CA ARG A 37 -0.33 -14.88 -1.63
C ARG A 37 0.03 -14.04 -2.85
N LEU A 38 -0.14 -12.72 -2.73
CA LEU A 38 0.31 -11.76 -3.73
C LEU A 38 1.85 -11.79 -3.81
N ASP A 39 2.39 -11.86 -5.03
CA ASP A 39 3.79 -11.59 -5.32
C ASP A 39 3.87 -10.31 -6.16
N GLY A 40 4.78 -9.40 -5.79
CA GLY A 40 4.83 -8.10 -6.43
C GLY A 40 5.65 -7.07 -5.65
N SER A 41 5.51 -5.81 -6.04
CA SER A 41 6.09 -4.67 -5.30
C SER A 41 4.98 -3.71 -4.88
N PHE A 42 5.14 -3.02 -3.77
CA PHE A 42 4.19 -2.01 -3.32
C PHE A 42 4.91 -0.71 -2.94
N THR A 43 4.16 0.38 -3.05
CA THR A 43 4.53 1.74 -2.67
C THR A 43 3.42 2.26 -1.77
N ALA A 44 3.80 2.85 -0.64
CA ALA A 44 2.91 3.41 0.35
C ALA A 44 3.14 4.92 0.45
N SER A 45 2.06 5.69 0.41
CA SER A 45 2.07 7.16 0.50
C SER A 45 0.97 7.63 1.44
N VAL A 46 1.19 8.71 2.20
CA VAL A 46 0.17 9.36 3.04
C VAL A 46 -0.19 10.70 2.44
N GLU A 47 -1.47 11.06 2.48
CA GLU A 47 -1.91 12.40 2.12
C GLU A 47 -1.55 13.38 3.25
N ASP A 48 -0.78 14.42 2.94
CA ASP A 48 -0.40 15.48 3.87
C ASP A 48 -1.51 16.54 3.99
N GLU A 49 -1.32 17.54 4.85
CA GLU A 49 -2.30 18.61 5.12
C GLU A 49 -2.62 19.46 3.87
N ASP A 50 -1.76 19.45 2.86
CA ASP A 50 -1.96 20.14 1.57
C ASP A 50 -2.73 19.29 0.53
N GLY A 51 -3.03 18.01 0.82
CA GLY A 51 -3.62 17.08 -0.14
C GLY A 51 -2.62 16.41 -1.08
N ASP A 52 -1.32 16.63 -0.85
CA ASP A 52 -0.23 15.99 -1.58
C ASP A 52 0.12 14.61 -0.98
N TYR A 53 0.50 13.66 -1.83
CA TYR A 53 0.89 12.32 -1.38
C TYR A 53 2.38 12.28 -1.05
N GLN A 54 2.70 12.19 0.24
CA GLN A 54 4.06 11.99 0.71
C GLN A 54 4.39 10.50 0.76
N PHE A 55 5.46 10.11 0.04
CA PHE A 55 5.98 8.74 0.07
C PHE A 55 6.39 8.34 1.51
N ILE A 56 5.90 7.19 1.96
CA ILE A 56 6.22 6.59 3.26
C ILE A 56 7.27 5.50 3.08
N GLU A 57 6.92 4.45 2.34
CA GLU A 57 7.79 3.30 2.12
C GLU A 57 7.50 2.60 0.80
N ARG A 58 8.44 1.78 0.33
CA ARG A 58 8.20 0.79 -0.70
C ARG A 58 8.79 -0.53 -0.27
N GLY A 59 8.18 -1.62 -0.69
CA GLY A 59 8.66 -2.95 -0.39
C GLY A 59 8.28 -3.94 -1.45
N ARG A 60 8.77 -5.17 -1.28
CA ARG A 60 8.35 -6.31 -2.07
C ARG A 60 7.35 -7.13 -1.28
N ILE A 61 6.31 -7.58 -1.95
CA ILE A 61 5.37 -8.59 -1.46
C ILE A 61 5.86 -9.92 -2.04
N SER A 62 6.18 -10.86 -1.17
CA SER A 62 6.57 -12.19 -1.58
C SER A 62 6.10 -13.19 -0.52
N PRO A 63 5.19 -14.12 -0.86
CA PRO A 63 4.74 -15.15 0.05
C PRO A 63 5.87 -16.18 0.17
N SER A 64 6.74 -16.03 1.17
CA SER A 64 7.75 -17.04 1.48
C SER A 64 7.14 -18.29 2.11
#